data_AF-A0A952B0J8-F1
#
_entry.id   AF-A0A952B0J8-F1
#
_cell.length_a   1.000
_cell.length_b   1.000
_cell.length_c   1.000
_cell.angle_alpha   90.00
_cell.angle_beta   90.00
_cell.angle_gamma   90.00
#
_symmetry.space_group_name_H-M   'P 1'
#
loop_
_entity.id
_entity.type
_entity.pdbx_description
1 polymer ?
#
loop_
_entity_poly.entity_id
_entity_poly.type
_entity_poly.pdbx_seq_one_letter_code
_entity_poly.pdbx_strand_id
1 'polypeptide(L)'
;MALGLVISQSATGTVACSSTIDIVVSTGQPSAPDVTGMTEAAAVAALDAVSDISSGNVTYEYSDTIAIGLVISQSATGTVACSSTIDIVVSLGDICDLNSDGSIDWEDVMLMGQNWQTAGPVGDCNGDGIVDLEDYSKLAAKWLK
;
A
#
# COMPACT_ATOMS: atom_id res chain seq x y z
N MET A 1 -26.60 3.71 0.60
CA MET A 1 -27.77 4.41 1.20
C MET A 1 -27.27 5.50 2.11
N ALA A 2 -28.07 6.54 2.38
CA ALA A 2 -27.65 7.58 3.32
C ALA A 2 -27.61 7.05 4.76
N LEU A 3 -26.60 7.48 5.52
CA LEU A 3 -26.42 7.15 6.93
C LEU A 3 -27.66 7.55 7.75
N GLY A 4 -28.06 6.68 8.68
CA GLY A 4 -29.12 7.00 9.65
C GLY A 4 -30.55 6.76 9.17
N LEU A 5 -30.75 6.33 7.92
CA LEU A 5 -32.07 5.95 7.42
C LEU A 5 -32.49 4.57 7.94
N VAL A 6 -33.74 4.42 8.37
CA VAL A 6 -34.34 3.11 8.66
C VAL A 6 -34.52 2.35 7.34
N ILE A 7 -33.95 1.15 7.24
CA ILE A 7 -33.96 0.33 6.02
C ILE A 7 -34.84 -0.91 6.15
N SER A 8 -35.10 -1.38 7.38
CA SER A 8 -36.11 -2.39 7.63
C SER A 8 -36.61 -2.31 9.06
N GLN A 9 -37.76 -2.94 9.29
CA GLN A 9 -38.36 -3.11 10.61
C GLN A 9 -38.98 -4.49 10.71
N SER A 10 -39.01 -5.08 11.91
CA SER A 10 -39.46 -6.47 12.11
C SER A 10 -40.96 -6.70 11.88
N ALA A 11 -41.79 -5.64 11.90
CA ALA A 11 -43.20 -5.73 11.55
C ALA A 11 -43.71 -4.46 10.85
N THR A 12 -44.72 -4.60 10.00
CA THR A 12 -45.44 -3.50 9.35
C THR A 12 -46.94 -3.58 9.68
N GLY A 13 -47.63 -2.43 9.73
CA GLY A 13 -49.06 -2.38 10.05
C GLY A 13 -49.36 -2.43 11.55
N THR A 14 -50.51 -2.99 11.94
CA THR A 14 -50.95 -3.06 13.34
C THR A 14 -50.28 -4.18 14.11
N VAL A 15 -49.76 -3.85 15.28
CA VAL A 15 -49.16 -4.79 16.25
C VAL A 15 -49.89 -4.70 17.58
N ALA A 16 -49.77 -5.75 18.40
CA ALA A 16 -50.32 -5.75 19.75
C ALA A 16 -49.69 -4.63 20.59
N CYS A 17 -50.46 -4.10 21.56
CA CYS A 17 -49.91 -3.14 22.50
C CYS A 17 -48.73 -3.76 23.26
N SER A 18 -47.69 -2.96 23.46
CA SER A 18 -46.43 -3.35 24.11
C SER A 18 -45.56 -4.35 23.32
N SER A 19 -45.81 -4.56 22.04
CA SER A 19 -44.87 -5.26 21.15
C SER A 19 -43.58 -4.47 20.95
N THR A 20 -42.44 -5.15 20.94
CA THR A 20 -41.15 -4.59 20.53
C THR A 20 -41.04 -4.64 19.00
N ILE A 21 -40.58 -3.53 18.39
CA ILE A 21 -40.23 -3.45 16.97
C ILE A 21 -38.73 -3.26 16.87
N ASP A 22 -38.06 -4.20 16.19
CA ASP A 22 -36.66 -4.06 15.85
C ASP A 22 -36.56 -3.24 14.56
N ILE A 23 -35.67 -2.26 14.55
CA ILE A 23 -35.36 -1.44 13.38
C ILE A 23 -33.92 -1.69 12.95
N VAL A 24 -33.72 -1.77 11.64
CA VAL A 24 -32.38 -1.76 11.04
C VAL A 24 -32.15 -0.39 10.46
N VAL A 25 -31.05 0.24 10.87
CA VAL A 25 -30.66 1.58 10.42
C VAL A 25 -29.40 1.46 9.57
N SER A 26 -29.37 2.14 8.43
CA SER A 26 -28.22 2.14 7.52
C SER A 26 -27.02 2.81 8.18
N THR A 27 -25.86 2.15 8.06
CA THR A 27 -24.53 2.66 8.46
C THR A 27 -23.86 3.50 7.38
N GLY A 28 -24.53 3.78 6.26
CA GLY A 28 -23.95 4.51 5.13
C GLY A 28 -23.07 3.62 4.24
N GLN A 29 -22.20 4.25 3.45
CA GLN A 29 -21.14 3.56 2.69
C GLN A 29 -19.87 3.45 3.53
N PRO A 30 -19.06 2.39 3.35
CA PRO A 30 -17.78 2.29 4.03
C PRO A 30 -16.78 3.34 3.52
N SER A 31 -15.82 3.69 4.37
CA SER A 31 -14.74 4.60 4.03
C SER A 31 -13.40 3.89 4.17
N ALA A 32 -12.65 3.78 3.08
CA ALA A 32 -11.29 3.24 3.08
C ALA A 32 -10.32 4.25 3.75
N PRO A 33 -9.51 3.83 4.73
CA PRO A 33 -8.49 4.68 5.32
C PRO A 33 -7.38 4.98 4.32
N ASP A 34 -6.67 6.08 4.53
CA ASP A 34 -5.38 6.32 3.89
C ASP A 34 -4.30 5.53 4.64
N VAL A 35 -3.70 4.57 3.95
CA VAL A 35 -2.64 3.69 4.45
C VAL A 35 -1.28 4.01 3.83
N THR A 36 -1.16 5.10 3.08
CA THR A 36 0.12 5.53 2.52
C THR A 36 1.15 5.78 3.63
N GLY A 37 2.39 5.31 3.41
CA GLY A 37 3.46 5.36 4.40
C GLY A 37 3.34 4.37 5.57
N MET A 38 2.28 3.56 5.65
CA MET A 38 2.23 2.44 6.59
C MET A 38 3.08 1.27 6.10
N THR A 39 3.48 0.37 7.02
CA THR A 39 4.03 -0.92 6.62
C THR A 39 2.96 -1.77 5.95
N GLU A 40 3.34 -2.66 5.04
CA GLU A 40 2.41 -3.58 4.36
C GLU A 40 1.46 -4.27 5.36
N ALA A 41 1.99 -4.86 6.43
CA ALA A 41 1.19 -5.55 7.44
C ALA A 41 0.21 -4.62 8.17
N ALA A 42 0.62 -3.39 8.49
CA ALA A 42 -0.26 -2.41 9.13
C ALA A 42 -1.34 -1.90 8.17
N ALA A 43 -1.00 -1.71 6.90
CA ALA A 43 -1.92 -1.30 5.85
C ALA A 43 -3.02 -2.35 5.63
N VAL A 44 -2.64 -3.62 5.47
CA VAL A 44 -3.58 -4.74 5.34
C VAL A 44 -4.49 -4.82 6.56
N ALA A 45 -3.92 -4.76 7.77
CA ALA A 45 -4.71 -4.78 9.00
C ALA A 45 -5.68 -3.58 9.11
N ALA A 46 -5.26 -2.39 8.69
CA ALA A 46 -6.11 -1.19 8.72
C ALA A 46 -7.27 -1.28 7.70
N LEU A 47 -7.02 -1.83 6.52
CA LEU A 47 -8.05 -2.06 5.50
C LEU A 47 -9.06 -3.12 5.95
N ASP A 48 -8.58 -4.26 6.45
CA ASP A 48 -9.43 -5.38 6.88
C ASP A 48 -10.20 -5.09 8.18
N ALA A 49 -9.81 -4.05 8.94
CA ALA A 49 -10.55 -3.58 10.10
C ALA A 49 -11.82 -2.81 9.73
N VAL A 50 -11.99 -2.37 8.48
CA VAL A 50 -13.17 -1.66 8.01
C VAL A 50 -14.20 -2.63 7.49
N SER A 51 -15.41 -2.59 8.07
CA SER A 51 -16.54 -3.40 7.62
C SER A 51 -16.90 -3.10 6.16
N ASP A 52 -17.26 -4.14 5.41
CA ASP A 52 -17.71 -4.08 4.01
C ASP A 52 -16.67 -3.56 3.01
N ILE A 53 -15.39 -3.59 3.34
CA ILE A 53 -14.27 -3.55 2.38
C ILE A 53 -13.24 -4.62 2.73
N SER A 54 -12.27 -4.85 1.85
CA SER A 54 -11.14 -5.73 2.13
C SER A 54 -9.85 -5.20 1.51
N SER A 55 -8.71 -5.61 2.05
CA SER A 55 -7.44 -5.56 1.32
C SER A 55 -7.51 -6.39 0.03
N GLY A 56 -6.77 -5.95 -0.98
CA GLY A 56 -6.72 -6.53 -2.31
C GLY A 56 -5.36 -7.05 -2.69
N ASN A 57 -4.96 -6.80 -3.94
CA ASN A 57 -3.64 -7.16 -4.43
C ASN A 57 -2.58 -6.26 -3.77
N VAL A 58 -1.46 -6.88 -3.42
CA VAL A 58 -0.23 -6.20 -3.04
C VAL A 58 0.74 -6.33 -4.20
N THR A 59 1.16 -5.20 -4.76
CA THR A 59 2.22 -5.13 -5.76
C THR A 59 3.42 -4.38 -5.22
N TYR A 60 4.57 -4.53 -5.87
CA TYR A 60 5.83 -3.99 -5.40
C TYR A 60 6.52 -3.16 -6.48
N GLU A 61 7.02 -1.99 -6.12
CA GLU A 61 7.73 -1.07 -7.03
C GLU A 61 8.91 -0.42 -6.32
N TYR A 62 9.98 -0.10 -7.07
CA TYR A 62 11.08 0.70 -6.54
C TYR A 62 10.66 2.16 -6.33
N SER A 63 11.19 2.78 -5.28
CA SER A 63 10.95 4.18 -4.97
C SER A 63 12.19 4.84 -4.36
N ASP A 64 12.63 5.93 -4.99
CA ASP A 64 13.75 6.75 -4.50
C ASP A 64 13.40 7.57 -3.25
N THR A 65 12.12 7.65 -2.86
CA THR A 65 11.65 8.55 -1.80
C THR A 65 10.85 7.86 -0.71
N ILE A 66 10.37 6.63 -0.96
CA ILE A 66 9.60 5.85 0.01
C ILE A 66 10.47 4.67 0.45
N ALA A 67 10.75 4.59 1.75
CA ALA A 67 11.54 3.52 2.33
C ALA A 67 10.93 2.13 2.04
N ILE A 68 11.79 1.13 1.96
CA ILE A 68 11.42 -0.26 1.72
C ILE A 68 10.34 -0.74 2.71
N GLY A 69 9.36 -1.49 2.20
CA GLY A 69 8.27 -2.07 2.99
C GLY A 69 7.15 -1.11 3.36
N LEU A 70 7.24 0.17 2.97
CA LEU A 70 6.16 1.15 3.14
C LEU A 70 5.25 1.23 1.92
N VAL A 71 3.97 1.51 2.14
CA VAL A 71 2.99 1.69 1.06
C VAL A 71 3.26 2.99 0.30
N ILE A 72 3.51 2.86 -1.01
CA ILE A 72 3.64 3.95 -1.98
C ILE A 72 2.27 4.53 -2.30
N SER A 73 1.31 3.66 -2.62
CA SER A 73 -0.03 4.07 -3.06
C SER A 73 -1.09 3.01 -2.79
N GLN A 74 -2.35 3.41 -2.89
CA GLN A 74 -3.51 2.53 -2.80
C GLN A 74 -4.53 2.89 -3.88
N SER A 75 -5.37 1.93 -4.28
CA SER A 75 -6.30 2.11 -5.41
C SER A 75 -7.47 3.06 -5.13
N ALA A 76 -7.90 3.20 -3.87
CA ALA A 76 -8.93 4.16 -3.47
C ALA A 76 -8.83 4.53 -1.98
N THR A 77 -9.21 5.76 -1.64
CA THR A 77 -9.34 6.31 -0.28
C THR A 77 -10.72 6.93 -0.09
N GLY A 78 -11.15 7.09 1.16
CA GLY A 78 -12.43 7.72 1.48
C GLY A 78 -13.63 6.83 1.15
N THR A 79 -14.77 7.45 0.85
CA THR A 79 -16.02 6.70 0.62
C THR A 79 -15.94 5.82 -0.63
N VAL A 80 -16.16 4.52 -0.46
CA VAL A 80 -16.12 3.53 -1.55
C VAL A 80 -17.43 2.74 -1.65
N ALA A 81 -17.54 1.87 -2.67
CA ALA A 81 -18.69 0.98 -2.79
C ALA A 81 -18.63 -0.11 -1.70
N CYS A 82 -19.79 -0.66 -1.36
CA CYS A 82 -19.84 -1.83 -0.48
C CYS A 82 -19.15 -3.02 -1.17
N SER A 83 -18.42 -3.80 -0.39
CA SER A 83 -17.59 -4.93 -0.84
C SER A 83 -16.46 -4.51 -1.79
N SER A 84 -16.01 -3.26 -1.73
CA SER A 84 -14.83 -2.81 -2.47
C SER A 84 -13.56 -3.48 -1.94
N THR A 85 -12.65 -3.76 -2.85
CA THR A 85 -11.31 -4.28 -2.57
C THR A 85 -10.30 -3.17 -2.85
N ILE A 86 -9.37 -2.94 -1.93
CA ILE A 86 -8.36 -1.88 -2.00
C ILE A 86 -6.99 -2.51 -2.23
N ASP A 87 -6.43 -2.27 -3.41
CA ASP A 87 -5.09 -2.72 -3.79
C ASP A 87 -4.06 -1.73 -3.26
N ILE A 88 -2.87 -2.22 -2.90
CA ILE A 88 -1.75 -1.39 -2.43
C ILE A 88 -0.48 -1.68 -3.22
N VAL A 89 0.34 -0.65 -3.39
CA VAL A 89 1.68 -0.75 -3.95
C VAL A 89 2.67 -0.49 -2.82
N VAL A 90 3.58 -1.42 -2.56
CA VAL A 90 4.59 -1.37 -1.50
C VAL A 90 5.96 -1.08 -2.10
N SER A 91 6.75 -0.27 -1.41
CA SER A 91 8.09 0.11 -1.86
C SER A 91 9.08 -1.03 -1.69
N LEU A 92 9.88 -1.27 -2.72
CA LEU A 92 11.11 -2.07 -2.67
C LEU A 92 12.32 -1.25 -2.21
N GLY A 93 12.13 0.04 -1.88
CA GLY A 93 13.22 0.96 -1.61
C GLY A 93 13.85 1.49 -2.90
N ASP A 94 15.01 2.12 -2.75
CA ASP A 94 15.76 2.67 -3.86
C ASP A 94 16.39 1.53 -4.68
N ILE A 95 16.35 1.62 -6.01
CA ILE A 95 16.98 0.60 -6.86
C ILE A 95 18.50 0.51 -6.66
N CYS A 96 19.12 1.55 -6.12
CA CYS A 96 20.56 1.57 -5.80
C CYS A 96 20.90 1.10 -4.38
N ASP A 97 19.92 0.77 -3.55
CA ASP A 97 20.11 0.05 -2.28
C ASP A 97 20.17 -1.45 -2.59
N LEU A 98 21.39 -1.95 -2.81
CA LEU A 98 21.66 -3.28 -3.34
C LEU A 98 21.62 -4.37 -2.25
N ASN A 99 21.81 -4.00 -0.98
CA ASN A 99 21.66 -4.91 0.16
C ASN A 99 20.26 -4.85 0.80
N SER A 100 19.41 -3.89 0.37
CA SER A 100 18.05 -3.66 0.86
C SER A 100 17.98 -3.32 2.35
N ASP A 101 18.97 -2.61 2.88
CA ASP A 101 19.02 -2.19 4.28
C ASP A 101 18.34 -0.84 4.55
N GLY A 102 17.89 -0.16 3.49
CA GLY A 102 17.21 1.13 3.52
C GLY A 102 18.14 2.33 3.38
N SER A 103 19.44 2.13 3.17
CA SER A 103 20.44 3.18 2.97
C SER A 103 21.23 2.94 1.69
N ILE A 104 21.73 4.01 1.08
CA ILE A 104 22.73 3.91 0.01
C ILE A 104 24.07 4.24 0.60
N ASP A 105 24.93 3.24 0.75
CA ASP A 105 26.22 3.40 1.39
C ASP A 105 27.35 2.58 0.74
N TRP A 106 28.42 2.39 1.51
CA TRP A 106 29.62 1.74 1.02
C TRP A 106 29.39 0.25 0.71
N GLU A 107 28.45 -0.41 1.39
CA GLU A 107 28.12 -1.81 1.19
C GLU A 107 27.49 -2.00 -0.19
N ASP A 108 26.66 -1.06 -0.63
CA ASP A 108 26.11 -1.05 -1.99
C ASP A 108 27.20 -0.84 -3.03
N VAL A 109 28.16 0.05 -2.75
CA VAL A 109 29.31 0.23 -3.66
C VAL A 109 30.15 -1.03 -3.77
N MET A 110 30.35 -1.76 -2.66
CA MET A 110 31.02 -3.06 -2.73
C MET A 110 30.26 -4.05 -3.60
N LEU A 111 28.93 -4.12 -3.40
CA LEU A 111 28.06 -5.03 -4.16
C LEU A 111 28.04 -4.66 -5.65
N MET A 112 28.01 -3.37 -5.98
CA MET A 112 28.12 -2.89 -7.35
C MET A 112 29.47 -3.28 -7.97
N GLY A 113 30.57 -3.11 -7.23
CA GLY A 113 31.91 -3.50 -7.68
C GLY A 113 32.04 -5.01 -7.95
N GLN A 114 31.31 -5.86 -7.22
CA GLN A 114 31.26 -7.31 -7.49
C GLN A 114 30.51 -7.66 -8.77
N ASN A 115 29.58 -6.81 -9.21
CA ASN A 115 28.74 -7.01 -10.39
C ASN A 115 29.18 -6.13 -11.58
N TRP A 116 30.32 -5.44 -11.49
CA TRP A 116 30.81 -4.53 -12.53
C TRP A 116 30.94 -5.21 -13.90
N GLN A 117 30.39 -4.57 -14.95
CA GLN A 117 30.35 -5.11 -16.32
C GLN A 117 29.65 -6.47 -16.44
N THR A 118 28.87 -6.89 -15.44
CA THR A 118 28.02 -8.06 -15.55
C THR A 118 26.63 -7.65 -16.04
N ALA A 119 25.97 -8.57 -16.72
CA ALA A 119 24.57 -8.40 -17.13
C ALA A 119 23.66 -8.92 -16.02
N GLY A 120 22.73 -8.09 -15.55
CA GLY A 120 21.76 -8.46 -14.53
C GLY A 120 21.25 -7.26 -13.73
N PRO A 121 20.14 -7.43 -12.98
CA PRO A 121 19.49 -6.32 -12.27
C PRO A 121 20.28 -5.82 -11.05
N VAL A 122 21.23 -6.61 -10.51
CA VAL A 122 21.96 -6.23 -9.29
C VAL A 122 23.08 -5.27 -9.65
N GLY A 123 22.92 -4.00 -9.28
CA GLY A 123 23.85 -2.92 -9.61
C GLY A 123 23.46 -2.10 -10.84
N ASP A 124 22.46 -2.53 -11.62
CA ASP A 124 21.92 -1.80 -12.77
C ASP A 124 20.84 -0.80 -12.28
N CYS A 125 21.30 0.31 -11.71
CA CYS A 125 20.47 1.40 -11.20
C CYS A 125 19.75 2.20 -12.31
N ASN A 126 20.19 2.07 -13.56
CA ASN A 126 19.62 2.82 -14.69
C ASN A 126 18.65 2.00 -15.56
N GLY A 127 18.66 0.68 -15.42
CA GLY A 127 17.80 -0.27 -16.10
C GLY A 127 18.20 -0.54 -17.56
N ASP A 128 19.44 -0.28 -17.95
CA ASP A 128 19.95 -0.50 -19.31
C ASP A 128 20.46 -1.93 -19.55
N GLY A 129 20.54 -2.73 -18.48
CA GLY A 129 20.92 -4.14 -18.49
C GLY A 129 22.39 -4.41 -18.21
N ILE A 130 23.23 -3.40 -17.95
CA ILE A 130 24.66 -3.55 -17.68
C ILE A 130 25.07 -2.68 -16.50
N VAL A 131 25.83 -3.24 -15.56
CA VAL A 131 26.41 -2.45 -14.47
C VAL A 131 27.62 -1.66 -14.96
N ASP A 132 27.51 -0.33 -15.01
CA ASP A 132 28.58 0.55 -15.48
C ASP A 132 28.73 1.89 -14.72
N LEU A 133 29.44 2.85 -15.33
CA LEU A 133 29.74 4.16 -14.73
C LEU A 133 28.50 5.03 -14.53
N GLU A 134 27.43 4.80 -15.29
CA GLU A 134 26.19 5.54 -15.22
C GLU A 134 25.40 5.10 -13.98
N ASP A 135 25.44 3.81 -13.63
CA ASP A 135 24.90 3.28 -12.37
C ASP A 135 25.68 3.79 -11.17
N TYR A 136 27.00 3.73 -11.24
CA TYR A 136 27.86 4.27 -10.17
C TYR A 136 27.59 5.76 -9.95
N SER A 137 27.39 6.52 -11.03
CA SER A 137 27.06 7.95 -10.94
C SER A 137 25.72 8.18 -10.25
N LYS A 138 24.71 7.33 -10.49
CA LYS A 138 23.42 7.39 -9.79
C LYS A 138 23.55 7.07 -8.31
N LEU A 139 24.23 5.97 -7.97
CA LEU A 139 24.46 5.58 -6.58
C LEU A 139 25.22 6.68 -5.83
N ALA A 140 26.32 7.18 -6.41
CA ALA A 140 27.13 8.24 -5.81
C ALA A 140 26.37 9.57 -5.63
N ALA A 141 25.43 9.89 -6.53
CA ALA A 141 24.60 11.10 -6.40
C ALA A 141 23.63 11.06 -5.21
N LYS A 142 23.29 9.85 -4.73
CA LYS A 142 22.40 9.64 -3.59
C LYS A 142 23.18 9.49 -2.28
N TRP A 143 24.36 8.86 -2.32
CA TRP A 143 25.23 8.68 -1.13
C TRP A 143 25.69 10.01 -0.49
N LEU A 144 25.79 11.10 -1.28
CA LEU A 144 26.26 12.41 -0.78
C LEU A 144 25.16 13.27 -0.10
N LYS A 145 23.96 12.74 0.12
CA LYS A 145 22.82 13.44 0.73
C LYS A 145 22.41 12.81 2.05
#